data_AF-A0A0P7GCR5-F1
#
_entry.id   AF-A0A0P7GCR5-F1
#
_cell.length_a   1.000
_cell.length_b   1.000
_cell.length_c   1.000
_cell.angle_alpha   90.00
_cell.angle_beta   90.00
_cell.angle_gamma   90.00
#
_symmetry.space_group_name_H-M   'P 1'
#
loop_
_entity.id
_entity.type
_entity.pdbx_description
1 polymer ?
#
loop_
_entity_poly.entity_id
_entity_poly.type
_entity_poly.pdbx_seq_one_letter_code
_entity_poly.pdbx_strand_id
1 'polypeptide(L)'
;MSGSSAPTLEGNVVDNADSVGIVGSIRLSPEVRFTVEAERSSYWRVGAYDRFTGGSWVRTGDTRRYDGELASPPGVTTTVEQTITAETTLNSMPAMWKPVSVGGNVQQATQVTAEGGLRAAAPIAEGESYTVVSERPAYTTRALRNAGTDYPDAIRNRYLGLPDSTPDRVGERAAAVADRANASTPYATAVAIEEYLESDKEYSLNVERPRGNVADAFLFEMNAGYCTYYATTMAVMLRTQGIPARMATGYTTGERVTEDEWVVRGLNAHAWVEVYFPEVGWVAFDPTPSSPREETGEQRLSQAREAGEAGVDTNQSGPGEWTPTPTATPAGSQGRTTRSAQRRRPIWRRSPAGSGPPAPASSGASPPAGAAGRAGCRCQRRKRWATGSCSCSARSRPDGGSASTTGSTGSSGCATSPARARSRTWSGRTTAWRRY
;
A
#
# COMPACT_ATOMS: atom_id res chain seq x y z
N MET A 1 -17.28 24.27 -26.88
CA MET A 1 -16.39 24.10 -25.71
C MET A 1 -15.38 23.04 -26.07
N SER A 2 -14.10 23.38 -26.17
CA SER A 2 -13.03 22.47 -26.59
C SER A 2 -12.95 21.28 -25.63
N GLY A 3 -13.33 20.09 -26.11
CA GLY A 3 -13.21 18.85 -25.36
C GLY A 3 -11.73 18.49 -25.20
N SER A 4 -11.11 18.98 -24.13
CA SER A 4 -9.85 18.41 -23.64
C SER A 4 -10.16 16.96 -23.28
N SER A 5 -9.51 16.01 -23.95
CA SER A 5 -9.56 14.61 -23.54
C SER A 5 -9.07 14.49 -22.09
N ALA A 6 -9.62 13.53 -21.34
CA ALA A 6 -9.16 13.25 -19.99
C ALA A 6 -7.66 12.91 -19.99
N PRO A 7 -6.87 13.41 -19.02
CA PRO A 7 -5.44 13.08 -18.91
C PRO A 7 -5.26 11.58 -18.61
N THR A 8 -4.09 11.04 -18.95
CA THR A 8 -3.74 9.69 -18.52
C THR A 8 -3.44 9.67 -17.02
N LEU A 9 -3.72 8.56 -16.35
CA LEU A 9 -3.24 8.33 -14.97
C LEU A 9 -1.73 8.53 -14.89
N GLU A 10 -1.04 7.96 -15.87
CA GLU A 10 0.41 8.05 -16.00
C GLU A 10 0.92 9.50 -16.03
N GLY A 11 0.44 10.31 -16.98
CA GLY A 11 0.84 11.72 -17.10
C GLY A 11 0.42 12.57 -15.90
N ASN A 12 -0.38 12.02 -14.98
CA ASN A 12 -0.72 12.68 -13.74
C ASN A 12 0.20 12.30 -12.57
N VAL A 13 0.59 11.02 -12.46
CA VAL A 13 1.25 10.49 -11.24
C VAL A 13 2.72 10.13 -11.42
N VAL A 14 3.22 9.90 -12.64
CA VAL A 14 4.59 9.41 -12.88
C VAL A 14 5.46 10.30 -13.77
N ASP A 15 4.99 11.47 -14.18
CA ASP A 15 5.80 12.50 -14.86
C ASP A 15 6.95 13.07 -13.96
N ASN A 16 7.05 12.58 -12.72
CA ASN A 16 8.06 12.93 -11.72
C ASN A 16 8.19 14.45 -11.46
N ALA A 17 7.09 15.18 -11.67
CA ALA A 17 6.96 16.59 -11.34
C ALA A 17 7.05 16.81 -9.82
N ASP A 18 7.33 18.04 -9.41
CA ASP A 18 7.38 18.40 -7.98
C ASP A 18 5.99 18.46 -7.33
N SER A 19 4.92 18.29 -8.13
CA SER A 19 3.55 18.19 -7.64
C SER A 19 2.70 17.23 -8.44
N VAL A 20 1.80 16.52 -7.75
CA VAL A 20 0.77 15.67 -8.35
C VAL A 20 -0.60 16.22 -7.97
N GLY A 21 -1.36 16.66 -8.97
CA GLY A 21 -2.74 17.14 -8.79
C GLY A 21 -3.74 16.00 -8.82
N ILE A 22 -4.74 16.01 -7.95
CA ILE A 22 -5.77 14.95 -7.92
C ILE A 22 -6.92 15.29 -8.87
N VAL A 23 -6.84 14.87 -10.13
CA VAL A 23 -7.80 15.30 -11.16
C VAL A 23 -9.11 14.49 -11.09
N GLY A 24 -10.12 14.91 -11.86
CA GLY A 24 -11.37 14.16 -12.01
C GLY A 24 -11.13 12.92 -12.86
N SER A 25 -11.91 12.75 -13.93
CA SER A 25 -11.77 11.59 -14.80
C SER A 25 -10.38 11.49 -15.45
N ILE A 26 -9.90 10.26 -15.56
CA ILE A 26 -8.62 9.88 -16.14
C ILE A 26 -8.81 8.71 -17.11
N ARG A 27 -7.77 8.43 -17.91
CA ARG A 27 -7.70 7.25 -18.77
C ARG A 27 -6.43 6.46 -18.53
N LEU A 28 -6.44 5.19 -18.91
CA LEU A 28 -5.26 4.33 -18.88
C LEU A 28 -4.61 4.28 -20.26
N SER A 29 -3.27 4.34 -20.29
CA SER A 29 -2.48 4.20 -21.52
C SER A 29 -2.00 2.75 -21.68
N PRO A 30 -2.35 2.03 -22.75
CA PRO A 30 -1.92 0.64 -22.93
C PRO A 30 -0.48 0.52 -23.44
N GLU A 31 0.10 1.65 -23.84
CA GLU A 31 1.44 1.76 -24.39
C GLU A 31 2.48 1.22 -23.40
N VAL A 32 3.37 0.36 -23.91
CA VAL A 32 4.56 -0.10 -23.19
C VAL A 32 5.45 1.10 -22.92
N ARG A 33 5.99 1.17 -21.71
CA ARG A 33 6.91 2.24 -21.30
C ARG A 33 8.32 1.74 -21.12
N PHE A 34 8.44 0.61 -20.44
CA PHE A 34 9.72 -0.02 -20.18
C PHE A 34 9.52 -1.51 -19.90
N THR A 35 10.60 -2.25 -20.09
CA THR A 35 10.77 -3.61 -19.59
C THR A 35 11.65 -3.59 -18.35
N VAL A 36 11.44 -4.56 -17.47
CA VAL A 36 12.26 -4.76 -16.27
C VAL A 36 12.75 -6.19 -16.23
N GLU A 37 14.06 -6.37 -16.12
CA GLU A 37 14.67 -7.64 -15.75
C GLU A 37 14.97 -7.65 -14.25
N ALA A 38 14.46 -8.62 -13.49
CA ALA A 38 14.67 -8.77 -12.05
C ALA A 38 14.34 -10.20 -11.59
N GLU A 39 14.85 -10.66 -10.46
CA GLU A 39 14.47 -12.00 -9.96
C GLU A 39 13.02 -12.07 -9.41
N ARG A 40 12.41 -10.89 -9.19
CA ARG A 40 11.13 -10.77 -8.48
C ARG A 40 10.35 -9.55 -8.93
N SER A 41 9.03 -9.66 -8.87
CA SER A 41 8.11 -8.54 -9.04
C SER A 41 8.21 -7.52 -7.90
N SER A 42 7.93 -6.26 -8.23
CA SER A 42 7.84 -5.17 -7.28
C SER A 42 6.95 -4.05 -7.81
N TYR A 43 6.67 -3.07 -6.95
CA TYR A 43 6.21 -1.77 -7.41
C TYR A 43 7.43 -0.98 -7.87
N TRP A 44 7.35 -0.43 -9.09
CA TRP A 44 8.41 0.35 -9.71
C TRP A 44 8.21 1.82 -9.35
N ARG A 45 8.77 2.21 -8.21
CA ARG A 45 8.62 3.54 -7.62
C ARG A 45 9.33 4.59 -8.45
N VAL A 46 8.61 5.66 -8.77
CA VAL A 46 9.10 6.84 -9.46
C VAL A 46 9.30 8.00 -8.49
N GLY A 47 8.37 8.19 -7.56
CA GLY A 47 8.39 9.36 -6.69
C GLY A 47 7.71 9.15 -5.36
N ALA A 48 7.95 10.07 -4.43
CA ALA A 48 7.08 10.28 -3.29
C ALA A 48 6.88 11.77 -3.02
N TYR A 49 5.81 12.06 -2.30
CA TYR A 49 5.33 13.39 -1.98
C TYR A 49 4.95 13.47 -0.52
N ASP A 50 5.44 14.51 0.15
CA ASP A 50 5.38 14.66 1.59
C ASP A 50 4.37 15.72 2.03
N ARG A 51 4.02 16.71 1.20
CA ARG A 51 3.09 17.77 1.58
C ARG A 51 1.76 17.67 0.85
N PHE A 52 0.69 17.38 1.59
CA PHE A 52 -0.68 17.49 1.09
C PHE A 52 -1.19 18.93 1.20
N THR A 53 -1.86 19.42 0.15
CA THR A 53 -2.37 20.81 0.08
C THR A 53 -3.88 20.91 0.24
N GLY A 54 -4.57 19.78 0.36
CA GLY A 54 -6.04 19.67 0.29
C GLY A 54 -6.52 19.17 -1.06
N GLY A 55 -5.82 19.47 -2.17
CA GLY A 55 -6.24 19.04 -3.51
C GLY A 55 -5.12 18.55 -4.42
N SER A 56 -3.88 18.52 -3.90
CA SER A 56 -2.68 18.03 -4.56
C SER A 56 -1.65 17.59 -3.54
N TRP A 57 -0.64 16.88 -4.01
CA TRP A 57 0.56 16.52 -3.28
C TRP A 57 1.76 17.27 -3.86
N VAL A 58 2.66 17.71 -2.99
CA VAL A 58 3.88 18.44 -3.34
C VAL A 58 5.07 17.73 -2.70
N ARG A 59 6.13 17.59 -3.49
CA ARG A 59 7.44 17.14 -3.02
C ARG A 59 8.21 18.35 -2.53
N THR A 60 8.76 18.28 -1.33
CA THR A 60 9.56 19.36 -0.75
C THR A 60 11.04 18.96 -0.61
N GLY A 61 11.88 19.93 -0.27
CA GLY A 61 13.31 19.72 -0.07
C GLY A 61 14.11 19.64 -1.37
N ASP A 62 15.42 19.78 -1.22
CA ASP A 62 16.32 19.88 -2.35
C ASP A 62 16.64 18.52 -2.96
N THR A 63 16.89 18.54 -4.26
CA THR A 63 17.42 17.41 -4.99
C THR A 63 18.93 17.55 -5.09
N ARG A 64 19.67 16.46 -4.89
CA ARG A 64 21.13 16.42 -5.03
C ARG A 64 21.54 15.54 -6.20
N ARG A 65 22.76 15.70 -6.70
CA ARG A 65 23.33 14.74 -7.65
C ARG A 65 23.60 13.42 -6.94
N TYR A 66 23.44 12.32 -7.69
CA TYR A 66 23.89 11.02 -7.26
C TYR A 66 25.42 10.97 -7.24
N ASP A 67 25.97 10.40 -6.17
CA ASP A 67 27.39 10.39 -5.83
C ASP A 67 28.00 8.98 -5.78
N GLY A 68 27.26 7.97 -6.24
CA GLY A 68 27.76 6.60 -6.40
C GLY A 68 27.19 5.59 -5.41
N GLU A 69 26.61 6.03 -4.28
CA GLU A 69 25.99 5.15 -3.29
C GLU A 69 24.85 5.88 -2.54
N LEU A 70 23.79 5.15 -2.18
CA LEU A 70 22.71 5.64 -1.32
C LEU A 70 22.68 4.84 -0.01
N ALA A 71 22.18 5.48 1.05
CA ALA A 71 22.05 4.85 2.35
C ALA A 71 21.14 3.62 2.31
N SER A 72 21.61 2.49 2.84
CA SER A 72 20.81 1.29 3.06
C SER A 72 19.62 1.55 4.00
N PRO A 73 18.53 0.76 3.92
CA PRO A 73 17.51 0.74 4.95
C PRO A 73 18.07 0.25 6.30
N PRO A 74 17.43 0.57 7.43
CA PRO A 74 17.80 -0.03 8.70
C PRO A 74 17.46 -1.53 8.72
N GLY A 75 18.22 -2.30 9.50
CA GLY A 75 17.97 -3.72 9.75
C GLY A 75 18.55 -4.66 8.70
N VAL A 76 18.05 -5.90 8.68
CA VAL A 76 18.47 -6.93 7.73
C VAL A 76 17.74 -6.70 6.41
N THR A 77 18.48 -6.77 5.31
CA THR A 77 17.94 -6.53 3.97
C THR A 77 18.30 -7.68 3.02
N THR A 78 17.60 -7.74 1.89
CA THR A 78 17.96 -8.60 0.77
C THR A 78 18.11 -7.73 -0.47
N THR A 79 19.25 -7.87 -1.14
CA THR A 79 19.55 -7.15 -2.38
C THR A 79 18.71 -7.67 -3.54
N VAL A 80 18.34 -6.75 -4.43
CA VAL A 80 17.65 -7.01 -5.70
C VAL A 80 18.33 -6.16 -6.75
N GLU A 81 18.92 -6.83 -7.73
CA GLU A 81 19.34 -6.16 -8.95
C GLU A 81 18.15 -6.11 -9.91
N GLN A 82 17.97 -4.97 -10.56
CA GLN A 82 16.99 -4.82 -11.62
C GLN A 82 17.58 -4.02 -12.78
N THR A 83 17.30 -4.42 -14.01
CA THR A 83 17.67 -3.68 -15.22
C THR A 83 16.40 -3.17 -15.86
N ILE A 84 16.30 -1.85 -16.02
CA ILE A 84 15.18 -1.18 -16.67
C ILE A 84 15.61 -0.79 -18.07
N THR A 85 14.85 -1.20 -19.08
CA THR A 85 15.06 -0.80 -20.47
C THR A 85 13.88 0.04 -20.94
N ALA A 86 14.15 1.25 -21.39
CA ALA A 86 13.14 2.18 -21.87
C ALA A 86 12.62 1.74 -23.25
N GLU A 87 11.31 1.46 -23.35
CA GLU A 87 10.64 1.14 -24.63
C GLU A 87 10.02 2.41 -25.26
N THR A 88 9.97 3.50 -24.48
CA THR A 88 9.65 4.85 -24.92
C THR A 88 10.52 5.83 -24.14
N THR A 89 10.57 7.11 -24.54
CA THR A 89 11.31 8.11 -23.76
C THR A 89 10.74 8.26 -22.34
N LEU A 90 11.57 8.07 -21.31
CA LEU A 90 11.18 8.19 -19.91
C LEU A 90 11.71 9.49 -19.30
N ASN A 91 10.84 10.22 -18.61
CA ASN A 91 11.23 11.38 -17.79
C ASN A 91 11.44 11.02 -16.30
N SER A 92 11.32 9.74 -15.99
CA SER A 92 11.39 9.19 -14.63
C SER A 92 12.40 8.04 -14.56
N MET A 93 12.78 7.67 -13.34
CA MET A 93 13.64 6.51 -13.08
C MET A 93 12.89 5.50 -12.19
N PRO A 94 11.97 4.70 -12.75
CA PRO A 94 11.31 3.64 -11.99
C PRO A 94 12.31 2.68 -11.36
N ALA A 95 12.16 2.40 -10.07
CA ALA A 95 12.94 1.37 -9.39
C ALA A 95 12.19 0.83 -8.16
N MET A 96 12.50 -0.40 -7.77
CA MET A 96 12.09 -0.99 -6.51
C MET A 96 12.60 -0.14 -5.35
N TRP A 97 11.73 0.12 -4.37
CA TRP A 97 12.14 0.69 -3.10
C TRP A 97 12.85 -0.39 -2.24
N LYS A 98 14.05 -0.15 -1.70
CA LYS A 98 14.82 1.11 -1.62
C LYS A 98 16.10 1.04 -2.45
N PRO A 99 16.35 1.94 -3.42
CA PRO A 99 17.59 1.92 -4.21
C PRO A 99 18.81 2.23 -3.33
N VAL A 100 19.90 1.50 -3.54
CA VAL A 100 21.21 1.68 -2.90
C VAL A 100 22.30 2.02 -3.91
N SER A 101 22.17 1.57 -5.16
CA SER A 101 23.05 2.04 -6.23
C SER A 101 22.37 2.09 -7.59
N VAL A 102 22.90 2.95 -8.46
CA VAL A 102 22.51 3.10 -9.86
C VAL A 102 23.76 2.92 -10.73
N GLY A 103 23.66 2.03 -11.72
CA GLY A 103 24.69 1.77 -12.73
C GLY A 103 24.22 2.17 -14.13
N GLY A 104 25.13 2.04 -15.10
CA GLY A 104 24.87 2.38 -16.50
C GLY A 104 25.20 3.83 -16.87
N ASN A 105 24.91 4.18 -18.13
CA ASN A 105 25.18 5.49 -18.72
C ASN A 105 24.37 6.64 -18.07
N VAL A 106 23.20 6.34 -17.48
CA VAL A 106 22.35 7.34 -16.82
C VAL A 106 22.91 7.86 -15.50
N GLN A 107 23.90 7.18 -14.90
CA GLN A 107 24.40 7.45 -13.55
C GLN A 107 24.79 8.92 -13.31
N GLN A 108 25.47 9.55 -14.28
CA GLN A 108 25.92 10.94 -14.19
C GLN A 108 24.76 11.95 -14.27
N ALA A 109 23.66 11.56 -14.92
CA ALA A 109 22.43 12.33 -15.00
C ALA A 109 21.46 11.98 -13.86
N THR A 110 21.79 11.04 -12.97
CA THR A 110 20.92 10.68 -11.85
C THR A 110 20.99 11.72 -10.74
N GLN A 111 19.81 12.07 -10.25
CA GLN A 111 19.58 12.89 -9.09
C GLN A 111 18.85 12.11 -8.00
N VAL A 112 18.98 12.55 -6.76
CA VAL A 112 18.39 11.93 -5.57
C VAL A 112 17.52 12.96 -4.86
N THR A 113 16.24 12.65 -4.67
CA THR A 113 15.31 13.53 -3.96
C THR A 113 15.49 13.42 -2.45
N ALA A 114 14.97 14.39 -1.70
CA ALA A 114 15.01 14.36 -0.24
C ALA A 114 14.21 13.19 0.37
N GLU A 115 13.28 12.59 -0.38
CA GLU A 115 12.56 11.35 -0.01
C GLU A 115 13.38 10.07 -0.24
N GLY A 116 14.58 10.19 -0.81
CA GLY A 116 15.44 9.07 -1.21
C GLY A 116 15.07 8.43 -2.55
N GLY A 117 14.24 9.09 -3.36
CA GLY A 117 13.89 8.62 -4.70
C GLY A 117 14.93 9.00 -5.76
N LEU A 118 14.92 8.27 -6.88
CA LEU A 118 15.72 8.60 -8.06
C LEU A 118 14.97 9.60 -8.95
N ARG A 119 15.70 10.52 -9.57
CA ARG A 119 15.19 11.47 -10.55
C ARG A 119 16.16 11.55 -11.71
N ALA A 120 15.65 11.43 -12.93
CA ALA A 120 16.45 11.66 -14.12
C ALA A 120 16.65 13.18 -14.31
N ALA A 121 17.89 13.65 -14.46
CA ALA A 121 18.18 15.04 -14.81
C ALA A 121 17.96 15.33 -16.30
N ALA A 122 17.94 14.29 -17.12
CA ALA A 122 17.65 14.33 -18.55
C ALA A 122 16.73 13.15 -18.90
N PRO A 123 15.91 13.25 -19.95
CA PRO A 123 15.11 12.12 -20.41
C PRO A 123 15.99 10.91 -20.77
N ILE A 124 15.52 9.71 -20.42
CA ILE A 124 16.11 8.43 -20.83
C ILE A 124 15.50 8.06 -22.17
N ALA A 125 16.33 7.91 -23.19
CA ALA A 125 15.85 7.66 -24.55
C ALA A 125 15.35 6.22 -24.74
N GLU A 126 14.49 6.02 -25.74
CA GLU A 126 14.06 4.68 -26.15
C GLU A 126 15.28 3.81 -26.51
N GLY A 127 15.29 2.57 -26.01
CA GLY A 127 16.38 1.62 -26.13
C GLY A 127 17.51 1.79 -25.10
N GLU A 128 17.53 2.87 -24.32
CA GLU A 128 18.49 3.01 -23.22
C GLU A 128 18.09 2.15 -22.02
N SER A 129 19.08 1.60 -21.33
CA SER A 129 18.88 0.81 -20.12
C SER A 129 19.79 1.24 -18.99
N TYR A 130 19.33 0.97 -17.77
CA TYR A 130 20.09 1.22 -16.55
C TYR A 130 19.80 0.17 -15.49
N THR A 131 20.79 -0.07 -14.64
CA THR A 131 20.68 -1.04 -13.55
C THR A 131 20.50 -0.30 -12.23
N VAL A 132 19.58 -0.79 -11.40
CA VAL A 132 19.40 -0.30 -10.03
C VAL A 132 19.51 -1.48 -9.08
N VAL A 133 20.43 -1.37 -8.12
CA VAL A 133 20.48 -2.28 -6.99
C VAL A 133 19.63 -1.68 -5.88
N SER A 134 18.63 -2.43 -5.42
CA SER A 134 17.75 -2.06 -4.31
C SER A 134 17.91 -3.03 -3.15
N GLU A 135 17.71 -2.53 -1.93
CA GLU A 135 17.64 -3.34 -0.72
C GLU A 135 16.20 -3.40 -0.22
N ARG A 136 15.67 -4.62 -0.12
CA ARG A 136 14.36 -4.89 0.48
C ARG A 136 14.53 -5.15 1.98
N PRO A 137 13.97 -4.32 2.87
CA PRO A 137 13.97 -4.61 4.30
C PRO A 137 13.26 -5.93 4.60
N ALA A 138 13.87 -6.76 5.44
CA ALA A 138 13.24 -7.94 5.99
C ALA A 138 12.61 -7.58 7.34
N TYR A 139 11.29 -7.40 7.37
CA TYR A 139 10.52 -7.16 8.59
C TYR A 139 9.47 -8.25 8.81
N THR A 140 9.10 -8.44 10.07
CA THR A 140 7.99 -9.33 10.45
C THR A 140 6.81 -8.50 10.93
N THR A 141 5.59 -9.04 10.83
CA THR A 141 4.40 -8.41 11.41
C THR A 141 4.60 -8.04 12.89
N ARG A 142 5.33 -8.88 13.65
CA ARG A 142 5.65 -8.61 15.06
C ARG A 142 6.55 -7.38 15.21
N ALA A 143 7.56 -7.21 14.36
CA ALA A 143 8.42 -6.03 14.36
C ALA A 143 7.60 -4.76 14.07
N LEU A 144 6.74 -4.79 13.05
CA LEU A 144 5.89 -3.65 12.70
C LEU A 144 4.91 -3.26 13.82
N ARG A 145 4.27 -4.24 14.48
CA ARG A 145 3.40 -4.00 15.65
C ARG A 145 4.16 -3.39 16.83
N ASN A 146 5.44 -3.72 16.99
CA ASN A 146 6.27 -3.28 18.10
C ASN A 146 7.09 -2.02 17.82
N ALA A 147 7.09 -1.49 16.59
CA ALA A 147 7.91 -0.35 16.18
C ALA A 147 7.61 0.94 16.97
N GLY A 148 6.43 1.04 17.59
CA GLY A 148 6.07 2.16 18.45
C GLY A 148 5.88 3.48 17.69
N THR A 149 5.97 4.60 18.41
CA THR A 149 5.71 5.95 17.91
C THR A 149 6.87 6.93 18.16
N ASP A 150 8.06 6.41 18.49
CA ASP A 150 9.26 7.22 18.68
C ASP A 150 9.86 7.60 17.32
N TYR A 151 9.16 8.47 16.61
CA TYR A 151 9.54 8.92 15.28
C TYR A 151 10.65 9.98 15.38
N PRO A 152 11.73 9.88 14.57
CA PRO A 152 12.72 10.94 14.47
C PRO A 152 12.08 12.29 14.10
N ASP A 153 12.60 13.39 14.66
CA ASP A 153 12.06 14.73 14.45
C ASP A 153 11.91 15.11 12.98
N ALA A 154 12.90 14.73 12.15
CA ALA A 154 12.86 14.96 10.71
C ALA A 154 11.69 14.25 10.01
N ILE A 155 11.32 13.05 10.49
CA ILE A 155 10.17 12.31 9.97
C ILE A 155 8.87 12.95 10.47
N ARG A 156 8.78 13.21 11.78
CA ARG A 156 7.59 13.77 12.41
C ARG A 156 7.21 15.12 11.80
N ASN A 157 8.17 16.04 11.70
CA ASN A 157 7.94 17.40 11.23
C ASN A 157 7.54 17.46 9.75
N ARG A 158 8.01 16.50 8.94
CA ARG A 158 7.77 16.48 7.50
C ARG A 158 6.51 15.71 7.10
N TYR A 159 6.23 14.59 7.76
CA TYR A 159 5.25 13.61 7.29
C TYR A 159 3.99 13.50 8.15
N LEU A 160 3.82 14.36 9.17
CA LEU A 160 2.55 14.51 9.90
C LEU A 160 1.74 15.74 9.47
N GLY A 161 2.37 16.71 8.79
CA GLY A 161 1.71 17.96 8.41
C GLY A 161 0.47 17.74 7.55
N LEU A 162 -0.61 18.44 7.92
CA LEU A 162 -1.86 18.53 7.16
C LEU A 162 -2.24 20.01 7.04
N PRO A 163 -2.89 20.43 5.95
CA PRO A 163 -3.36 21.80 5.81
C PRO A 163 -4.53 22.05 6.76
N ASP A 164 -4.68 23.29 7.24
CA ASP A 164 -5.78 23.74 8.10
C ASP A 164 -7.17 23.52 7.48
N SER A 165 -7.23 23.35 6.15
CA SER A 165 -8.43 22.99 5.41
C SER A 165 -8.85 21.52 5.58
N THR A 166 -8.12 20.73 6.37
CA THR A 166 -8.47 19.33 6.68
C THR A 166 -9.48 19.30 7.83
N PRO A 167 -10.73 18.88 7.59
CA PRO A 167 -11.75 18.87 8.64
C PRO A 167 -11.51 17.79 9.70
N ASP A 168 -11.86 18.09 10.95
CA ASP A 168 -11.72 17.16 12.10
C ASP A 168 -12.44 15.82 11.86
N ARG A 169 -13.55 15.83 11.11
CA ARG A 169 -14.33 14.61 10.81
C ARG A 169 -13.52 13.51 10.10
N VAL A 170 -12.45 13.87 9.38
CA VAL A 170 -11.52 12.89 8.78
C VAL A 170 -10.79 12.12 9.88
N GLY A 171 -10.31 12.81 10.91
CA GLY A 171 -9.64 12.20 12.06
C GLY A 171 -10.60 11.41 12.95
N GLU A 172 -11.82 11.90 13.13
CA GLU A 172 -12.87 11.16 13.85
C GLU A 172 -13.23 9.85 13.14
N ARG A 173 -13.32 9.85 11.81
CA ARG A 173 -13.55 8.64 11.01
C ARG A 173 -12.39 7.66 11.14
N ALA A 174 -11.14 8.14 11.07
CA ALA A 174 -9.96 7.30 11.22
C ALA A 174 -9.88 6.65 12.60
N ALA A 175 -10.17 7.41 13.67
CA ALA A 175 -10.25 6.88 15.03
C ALA A 175 -11.35 5.82 15.16
N ALA A 176 -12.56 6.07 14.63
CA ALA A 176 -13.66 5.12 14.68
C ALA A 176 -13.36 3.79 13.94
N VAL A 177 -12.64 3.87 12.80
CA VAL A 177 -12.16 2.68 12.07
C VAL A 177 -11.15 1.89 12.90
N ALA A 178 -10.17 2.58 13.50
CA ALA A 178 -9.18 1.94 14.36
C ALA A 178 -9.83 1.26 15.58
N ASP A 179 -10.75 1.95 16.26
CA ASP A 179 -11.47 1.43 17.42
C ASP A 179 -12.29 0.19 17.08
N ARG A 180 -13.03 0.21 15.95
CA ARG A 180 -13.82 -0.94 15.50
C ARG A 180 -12.95 -2.16 15.22
N ALA A 181 -11.73 -1.95 14.74
CA ALA A 181 -10.77 -3.02 14.49
C ALA A 181 -9.96 -3.43 15.75
N ASN A 182 -10.17 -2.78 16.89
CA ASN A 182 -9.33 -2.89 18.09
C ASN A 182 -7.83 -2.64 17.79
N ALA A 183 -7.55 -1.70 16.88
CA ALA A 183 -6.21 -1.36 16.45
C ALA A 183 -5.52 -0.45 17.49
N SER A 184 -4.55 -1.02 18.22
CA SER A 184 -3.84 -0.36 19.32
C SER A 184 -2.39 0.03 18.99
N THR A 185 -1.94 -0.19 17.75
CA THR A 185 -0.58 0.11 17.29
C THR A 185 -0.63 0.84 15.95
N PRO A 186 0.37 1.67 15.58
CA PRO A 186 0.39 2.34 14.27
C PRO A 186 0.22 1.39 13.10
N TYR A 187 0.83 0.20 13.18
CA TYR A 187 0.70 -0.82 12.14
C TYR A 187 -0.72 -1.37 12.06
N ALA A 188 -1.33 -1.70 13.20
CA ALA A 188 -2.71 -2.18 13.23
C ALA A 188 -3.69 -1.10 12.72
N THR A 189 -3.44 0.18 13.03
CA THR A 189 -4.25 1.30 12.54
C THR A 189 -4.11 1.45 11.03
N ALA A 190 -2.90 1.30 10.48
CA ALA A 190 -2.67 1.33 9.04
C ALA A 190 -3.41 0.20 8.31
N VAL A 191 -3.31 -1.04 8.82
CA VAL A 191 -4.05 -2.18 8.26
C VAL A 191 -5.57 -1.94 8.35
N ALA A 192 -6.09 -1.45 9.48
CA ALA A 192 -7.52 -1.20 9.63
C ALA A 192 -8.05 -0.13 8.66
N ILE A 193 -7.28 0.93 8.42
CA ILE A 193 -7.65 1.99 7.47
C ILE A 193 -7.54 1.50 6.03
N GLU A 194 -6.51 0.72 5.69
CA GLU A 194 -6.35 0.08 4.38
C GLU A 194 -7.58 -0.79 4.07
N GLU A 195 -7.90 -1.75 4.94
CA GLU A 195 -9.03 -2.67 4.76
C GLU A 195 -10.38 -1.93 4.74
N TYR A 196 -10.52 -0.85 5.51
CA TYR A 196 -11.71 0.01 5.46
C TYR A 196 -11.88 0.65 4.09
N LEU A 197 -10.84 1.28 3.56
CA LEU A 197 -10.92 1.97 2.26
C LEU A 197 -11.11 0.98 1.11
N GLU A 198 -10.41 -0.16 1.14
CA GLU A 198 -10.57 -1.23 0.15
C GLU A 198 -12.02 -1.74 0.05
N SER A 199 -12.80 -1.66 1.14
CA SER A 199 -14.16 -2.20 1.20
C SER A 199 -15.28 -1.15 1.12
N ASP A 200 -14.98 0.14 1.29
CA ASP A 200 -16.00 1.19 1.46
C ASP A 200 -16.43 1.87 0.15
N LYS A 201 -15.55 1.95 -0.86
CA LYS A 201 -15.77 2.69 -2.12
C LYS A 201 -15.49 1.83 -3.36
N GLU A 202 -16.14 2.15 -4.48
CA GLU A 202 -15.90 1.51 -5.77
C GLU A 202 -14.68 2.08 -6.51
N TYR A 203 -13.98 1.24 -7.28
CA TYR A 203 -12.93 1.71 -8.17
C TYR A 203 -13.52 2.26 -9.48
N SER A 204 -13.23 3.51 -9.83
CA SER A 204 -13.65 4.13 -11.09
C SER A 204 -12.64 5.16 -11.58
N LEU A 205 -12.35 5.11 -12.88
CA LEU A 205 -11.56 6.11 -13.61
C LEU A 205 -12.40 7.33 -14.02
N ASN A 206 -13.73 7.24 -13.94
CA ASN A 206 -14.66 8.30 -14.31
C ASN A 206 -15.31 8.86 -13.05
N VAL A 207 -14.76 9.97 -12.56
CA VAL A 207 -15.21 10.65 -11.34
C VAL A 207 -15.13 12.15 -11.51
N GLU A 208 -16.09 12.87 -10.93
CA GLU A 208 -16.00 14.32 -10.87
C GLU A 208 -14.97 14.71 -9.81
N ARG A 209 -14.09 15.68 -10.13
CA ARG A 209 -13.14 16.19 -9.15
C ARG A 209 -13.93 16.92 -8.05
N PRO A 210 -13.82 16.51 -6.77
CA PRO A 210 -14.49 17.20 -5.69
C PRO A 210 -13.90 18.60 -5.48
N ARG A 211 -14.69 19.48 -4.86
CA ARG A 211 -14.23 20.79 -4.39
C ARG A 211 -13.63 20.65 -2.98
N GLY A 212 -12.68 21.51 -2.64
CA GLY A 212 -12.10 21.54 -1.29
C GLY A 212 -11.13 20.38 -1.02
N ASN A 213 -11.19 19.84 0.20
CA ASN A 213 -10.28 18.80 0.66
C ASN A 213 -10.66 17.43 0.08
N VAL A 214 -9.78 16.84 -0.72
CA VAL A 214 -10.02 15.60 -1.44
C VAL A 214 -10.19 14.39 -0.52
N ALA A 215 -9.41 14.30 0.57
CA ALA A 215 -9.55 13.19 1.51
C ALA A 215 -10.92 13.21 2.21
N ASP A 216 -11.36 14.41 2.58
CA ASP A 216 -12.68 14.62 3.17
C ASP A 216 -13.80 14.27 2.19
N ALA A 217 -13.78 14.85 1.00
CA ALA A 217 -14.80 14.58 -0.01
C ALA A 217 -14.85 13.10 -0.40
N PHE A 218 -13.69 12.44 -0.56
CA PHE A 218 -13.65 11.03 -0.89
C PHE A 218 -14.28 10.14 0.20
N LEU A 219 -14.04 10.46 1.47
CA LEU A 219 -14.61 9.69 2.58
C LEU A 219 -16.13 9.80 2.67
N PHE A 220 -16.67 11.01 2.51
CA PHE A 220 -18.03 11.30 2.93
C PHE A 220 -19.00 11.62 1.80
N GLU A 221 -18.51 11.99 0.62
CA GLU A 221 -19.34 12.53 -0.46
C GLU A 221 -19.21 11.73 -1.76
N MET A 222 -18.07 11.08 -1.98
CA MET A 222 -17.84 10.25 -3.16
C MET A 222 -18.23 8.79 -2.90
N ASN A 223 -18.67 8.11 -3.96
CA ASN A 223 -18.94 6.66 -3.93
C ASN A 223 -17.87 5.83 -4.66
N ALA A 224 -17.06 6.49 -5.51
CA ALA A 224 -16.04 5.84 -6.29
C ALA A 224 -14.83 6.75 -6.51
N GLY A 225 -13.67 6.16 -6.80
CA GLY A 225 -12.42 6.85 -7.10
C GLY A 225 -11.38 5.91 -7.70
N TYR A 226 -10.20 6.44 -8.01
CA TYR A 226 -9.05 5.64 -8.42
C TYR A 226 -7.90 5.82 -7.42
N CYS A 227 -6.78 5.13 -7.65
CA CYS A 227 -5.68 4.98 -6.69
C CYS A 227 -5.22 6.28 -6.01
N THR A 228 -5.15 7.42 -6.71
CA THR A 228 -4.77 8.71 -6.12
C THR A 228 -5.74 9.17 -5.01
N TYR A 229 -7.05 8.91 -5.15
CA TYR A 229 -8.04 9.24 -4.12
C TYR A 229 -7.90 8.33 -2.89
N TYR A 230 -7.76 7.03 -3.11
CA TYR A 230 -7.55 6.04 -2.04
C TYR A 230 -6.25 6.32 -1.27
N ALA A 231 -5.13 6.47 -1.98
CA ALA A 231 -3.82 6.73 -1.38
C ALA A 231 -3.80 8.08 -0.65
N THR A 232 -4.39 9.13 -1.22
CA THR A 232 -4.53 10.43 -0.52
C THR A 232 -5.29 10.27 0.78
N THR A 233 -6.44 9.61 0.73
CA THR A 233 -7.34 9.49 1.87
C THR A 233 -6.71 8.67 2.99
N MET A 234 -6.10 7.53 2.66
CA MET A 234 -5.37 6.73 3.64
C MET A 234 -4.23 7.52 4.29
N ALA A 235 -3.41 8.21 3.49
CA ALA A 235 -2.29 8.99 4.04
C ALA A 235 -2.77 10.12 4.95
N VAL A 236 -3.86 10.81 4.59
CA VAL A 236 -4.45 11.86 5.45
C VAL A 236 -5.04 11.27 6.72
N MET A 237 -5.82 10.19 6.63
CA MET A 237 -6.36 9.50 7.80
C MET A 237 -5.24 9.07 8.76
N LEU A 238 -4.17 8.46 8.26
CA LEU A 238 -3.00 8.09 9.07
C LEU A 238 -2.36 9.29 9.78
N ARG A 239 -2.16 10.39 9.06
CA ARG A 239 -1.58 11.61 9.62
C ARG A 239 -2.44 12.22 10.73
N THR A 240 -3.77 12.17 10.62
CA THR A 240 -4.67 12.60 11.71
C THR A 240 -4.51 11.76 12.98
N GLN A 241 -4.04 10.52 12.85
CA GLN A 241 -3.76 9.61 13.98
C GLN A 241 -2.30 9.72 14.46
N GLY A 242 -1.54 10.72 13.99
CA GLY A 242 -0.14 10.89 14.36
C GLY A 242 0.80 9.85 13.77
N ILE A 243 0.41 9.19 12.66
CA ILE A 243 1.22 8.18 11.97
C ILE A 243 1.86 8.81 10.73
N PRO A 244 3.20 8.90 10.64
CA PRO A 244 3.87 9.49 9.49
C PRO A 244 3.66 8.63 8.24
N ALA A 245 3.05 9.24 7.23
CA ALA A 245 2.72 8.60 5.97
C ALA A 245 3.05 9.54 4.80
N ARG A 246 3.38 9.00 3.63
CA ARG A 246 3.61 9.78 2.40
C ARG A 246 2.94 9.10 1.21
N MET A 247 2.58 9.89 0.21
CA MET A 247 2.12 9.33 -1.07
C MET A 247 3.33 8.92 -1.88
N ALA A 248 3.32 7.70 -2.40
CA ALA A 248 4.27 7.22 -3.39
C ALA A 248 3.57 7.01 -4.74
N THR A 249 4.30 7.22 -5.82
CA THR A 249 3.82 7.02 -7.18
C THR A 249 4.84 6.25 -8.00
N GLY A 250 4.35 5.56 -9.02
CA GLY A 250 5.15 4.72 -9.88
C GLY A 250 4.27 3.79 -10.70
N TYR A 251 4.74 2.58 -10.90
CA TYR A 251 3.99 1.55 -11.61
C TYR A 251 3.83 0.32 -10.74
N THR A 252 2.71 -0.38 -10.92
CA THR A 252 2.58 -1.77 -10.47
C THR A 252 3.44 -2.70 -11.33
N THR A 253 3.58 -3.95 -10.89
CA THR A 253 4.50 -4.96 -11.44
C THR A 253 4.56 -5.03 -12.98
N GLY A 254 3.41 -4.91 -13.66
CA GLY A 254 3.32 -5.18 -15.11
C GLY A 254 3.03 -6.64 -15.44
N GLU A 255 3.07 -6.95 -16.73
CA GLU A 255 2.84 -8.28 -17.31
C GLU A 255 4.15 -9.08 -17.26
N ARG A 256 4.19 -10.21 -16.55
CA ARG A 256 5.36 -11.10 -16.56
C ARG A 256 5.41 -11.84 -17.90
N VAL A 257 6.52 -11.71 -18.63
CA VAL A 257 6.70 -12.30 -19.97
C VAL A 257 7.75 -13.40 -20.00
N THR A 258 8.69 -13.41 -19.04
CA THR A 258 9.62 -14.53 -18.82
C THR A 258 9.78 -14.83 -17.32
N GLU A 259 10.73 -15.70 -16.95
CA GLU A 259 11.03 -15.94 -15.53
C GLU A 259 11.43 -14.63 -14.83
N ASP A 260 12.31 -13.85 -15.43
CA ASP A 260 12.87 -12.66 -14.78
C ASP A 260 12.54 -11.37 -15.53
N GLU A 261 11.55 -11.36 -16.42
CA GLU A 261 11.21 -10.17 -17.24
C GLU A 261 9.73 -9.77 -17.11
N TRP A 262 9.50 -8.46 -16.94
CA TRP A 262 8.18 -7.83 -16.90
C TRP A 262 8.06 -6.69 -17.92
N VAL A 263 6.92 -6.64 -18.60
CA VAL A 263 6.52 -5.53 -19.47
C VAL A 263 5.64 -4.58 -18.67
N VAL A 264 6.05 -3.31 -18.57
CA VAL A 264 5.33 -2.28 -17.82
C VAL A 264 4.77 -1.23 -18.77
N ARG A 265 3.48 -0.95 -18.61
CA ARG A 265 2.67 -0.07 -19.46
C ARG A 265 2.22 1.15 -18.71
N GLY A 266 1.77 2.17 -19.43
CA GLY A 266 1.14 3.35 -18.81
C GLY A 266 -0.10 3.01 -17.95
N LEU A 267 -0.80 1.90 -18.24
CA LEU A 267 -1.96 1.42 -17.48
C LEU A 267 -1.55 0.80 -16.13
N ASN A 268 -0.26 0.53 -15.94
CA ASN A 268 0.28 0.08 -14.67
C ASN A 268 0.61 1.26 -13.75
N ALA A 269 0.54 2.51 -14.22
CA ALA A 269 0.75 3.70 -13.40
C ALA A 269 -0.16 3.68 -12.17
N HIS A 270 0.38 4.03 -11.01
CA HIS A 270 -0.29 3.82 -9.74
C HIS A 270 0.22 4.73 -8.63
N ALA A 271 -0.63 4.94 -7.63
CA ALA A 271 -0.32 5.69 -6.41
C ALA A 271 -0.69 4.83 -5.20
N TRP A 272 0.19 4.80 -4.20
CA TRP A 272 0.01 4.05 -2.96
C TRP A 272 0.54 4.87 -1.77
N VAL A 273 0.48 4.29 -0.57
CA VAL A 273 0.95 4.94 0.66
C VAL A 273 2.21 4.25 1.17
N GLU A 274 3.18 5.02 1.60
CA GLU A 274 4.29 4.52 2.40
C GLU A 274 4.15 5.04 3.83
N VAL A 275 4.21 4.15 4.81
CA VAL A 275 4.07 4.43 6.24
C VAL A 275 5.40 4.20 6.94
N TYR A 276 5.81 5.13 7.79
CA TYR A 276 7.08 5.02 8.50
C TYR A 276 6.94 4.30 9.83
N PHE A 277 7.75 3.28 10.05
CA PHE A 277 7.88 2.56 11.31
C PHE A 277 9.30 2.72 11.85
N PRO A 278 9.49 3.13 13.11
CA PRO A 278 10.83 3.20 13.72
C PRO A 278 11.58 1.87 13.58
N GLU A 279 12.90 1.95 13.39
CA GLU A 279 13.81 0.80 13.17
C GLU A 279 13.56 -0.05 11.91
N VAL A 280 12.44 0.13 11.20
CA VAL A 280 12.10 -0.57 9.95
C VAL A 280 12.19 0.36 8.74
N GLY A 281 11.75 1.62 8.89
CA GLY A 281 11.67 2.59 7.82
C GLY A 281 10.31 2.60 7.12
N TRP A 282 10.32 2.91 5.83
CA TRP A 282 9.12 3.07 5.01
C TRP A 282 8.59 1.72 4.51
N VAL A 283 7.32 1.44 4.78
CA VAL A 283 6.59 0.24 4.38
C VAL A 283 5.40 0.62 3.52
N ALA A 284 5.22 -0.07 2.39
CA ALA A 284 4.13 0.20 1.45
C ALA A 284 2.79 -0.39 1.94
N PHE A 285 1.73 0.36 1.69
CA PHE A 285 0.31 0.02 1.88
C PHE A 285 -0.45 0.48 0.64
N ASP A 286 -1.38 -0.32 0.15
CA ASP A 286 -2.19 0.00 -1.01
C ASP A 286 -3.69 -0.09 -0.66
N PRO A 287 -4.34 1.04 -0.35
CA PRO A 287 -5.77 1.07 -0.04
C PRO A 287 -6.67 0.87 -1.28
N THR A 288 -6.09 0.70 -2.47
CA THR A 288 -6.86 0.58 -3.71
C THR A 288 -7.30 -0.88 -3.91
N PRO A 289 -8.61 -1.15 -4.13
CA PRO A 289 -9.09 -2.51 -4.39
C PRO A 289 -8.38 -3.14 -5.60
N SER A 290 -7.61 -4.21 -5.37
CA SER A 290 -6.74 -4.77 -6.41
C SER A 290 -7.53 -5.39 -7.57
N SER A 291 -8.56 -6.20 -7.28
CA SER A 291 -9.31 -6.91 -8.34
C SER A 291 -10.06 -5.97 -9.29
N PRO A 292 -10.88 -5.00 -8.83
CA PRO A 292 -11.53 -4.05 -9.75
C PRO A 292 -10.55 -3.23 -10.58
N ARG A 293 -9.40 -2.87 -10.00
CA ARG A 293 -8.32 -2.14 -10.69
C ARG A 293 -7.69 -2.99 -11.79
N GLU A 294 -7.35 -4.25 -11.49
CA GLU A 294 -6.78 -5.21 -12.44
C GLU A 294 -7.75 -5.49 -13.58
N GLU A 295 -9.02 -5.76 -13.28
CA GLU A 295 -10.09 -5.95 -14.29
C GLU A 295 -10.21 -4.74 -15.23
N THR A 296 -10.15 -3.52 -14.69
CA THR A 296 -10.18 -2.29 -15.51
C THR A 296 -8.96 -2.18 -16.43
N GLY A 297 -7.77 -2.53 -15.93
CA GLY A 297 -6.53 -2.56 -16.72
C GLY A 297 -6.57 -3.60 -17.84
N GLU A 298 -6.99 -4.82 -17.53
CA GLU A 298 -7.15 -5.92 -18.48
C GLU A 298 -8.15 -5.58 -19.59
N GLN A 299 -9.30 -4.99 -19.23
CA GLN A 299 -10.29 -4.52 -20.21
C GLN A 299 -9.69 -3.47 -21.16
N ARG A 300 -8.94 -2.50 -20.62
CA ARG A 300 -8.27 -1.48 -21.44
C ARG A 300 -7.26 -2.12 -22.39
N LEU A 301 -6.48 -3.08 -21.90
CA LEU A 301 -5.46 -3.79 -22.69
C LEU A 301 -6.10 -4.62 -23.82
N SER A 302 -7.17 -5.37 -23.53
CA SER A 302 -7.92 -6.13 -24.54
C SER A 302 -8.45 -5.22 -25.64
N GLN A 303 -9.10 -4.12 -25.26
CA GLN A 303 -9.62 -3.13 -26.22
C GLN A 303 -8.51 -2.53 -27.10
N ALA A 304 -7.34 -2.25 -26.52
CA ALA A 304 -6.19 -1.72 -27.26
C ALA A 304 -5.68 -2.71 -28.31
N ARG A 305 -5.56 -3.99 -27.93
CA ARG A 305 -5.13 -5.08 -28.81
C ARG A 305 -6.15 -5.31 -29.94
N GLU A 306 -7.44 -5.34 -29.61
CA GLU A 306 -8.53 -5.48 -30.60
C GLU A 306 -8.59 -4.32 -31.59
N ALA A 307 -8.31 -3.10 -31.12
CA ALA A 307 -8.28 -1.90 -31.95
C ALA A 307 -6.98 -1.75 -32.76
N GLY A 308 -5.98 -2.60 -32.53
CA GLY A 308 -4.67 -2.50 -33.18
C GLY A 308 -3.90 -1.22 -32.81
N GLU A 309 -4.07 -0.73 -31.58
CA GLU A 309 -3.30 0.42 -31.09
C GLU A 309 -1.80 0.11 -31.10
N ALA A 310 -0.98 1.07 -31.53
CA ALA A 310 0.47 0.91 -31.59
C ALA A 310 1.12 0.92 -30.20
N GLY A 311 2.28 0.28 -30.05
CA GLY A 311 3.04 0.24 -28.80
C GLY A 311 2.36 -0.57 -27.68
N VAL A 312 1.34 -1.38 -28.01
CA VAL A 312 0.60 -2.19 -27.05
C VAL A 312 1.26 -3.54 -26.79
N ASP A 313 2.27 -3.95 -27.52
CA ASP A 313 2.97 -5.20 -27.19
C ASP A 313 4.45 -5.08 -27.57
N THR A 314 5.31 -5.77 -26.82
CA THR A 314 6.69 -6.05 -27.20
C THR A 314 6.74 -7.36 -27.99
N ASN A 315 7.91 -7.74 -28.50
CA ASN A 315 8.09 -9.05 -29.14
C ASN A 315 7.84 -10.23 -28.19
N GLN A 316 7.89 -9.98 -26.87
CA GLN A 316 7.71 -10.99 -25.84
C GLN A 316 6.32 -10.95 -25.18
N SER A 317 5.54 -9.88 -25.37
CA SER A 317 4.17 -9.79 -24.86
C SER A 317 3.13 -10.10 -25.94
N GLY A 318 1.99 -10.63 -25.53
CA GLY A 318 0.91 -10.98 -26.46
C GLY A 318 -0.27 -11.66 -25.76
N PRO A 319 -1.25 -12.19 -26.50
CA PRO A 319 -2.44 -12.82 -25.91
C PRO A 319 -2.17 -14.15 -25.17
N GLY A 320 -0.91 -14.56 -25.00
CA GLY A 320 -0.52 -15.73 -24.21
C GLY A 320 0.05 -15.31 -22.86
N GLU A 321 -0.56 -15.77 -21.77
CA GLU A 321 -0.02 -15.60 -20.43
C GLU A 321 1.25 -16.46 -20.28
N TRP A 322 2.36 -15.86 -19.83
CA TRP A 322 3.56 -16.62 -19.56
C TRP A 322 3.26 -17.70 -18.52
N THR A 323 3.57 -18.95 -18.87
CA THR A 323 3.49 -20.08 -17.94
C THR A 323 4.92 -20.57 -17.70
N PRO A 324 5.36 -20.75 -16.44
CA PRO A 324 6.67 -21.32 -16.18
C PRO A 324 6.76 -22.67 -16.88
N THR A 325 7.82 -22.86 -17.68
CA THR A 325 8.08 -24.18 -18.24
C THR A 325 8.29 -25.13 -17.05
N PRO A 326 7.49 -26.19 -16.89
CA PRO A 326 7.67 -27.10 -15.77
C PRO A 326 9.10 -27.65 -15.82
N THR A 327 9.89 -27.37 -14.80
CA THR A 327 11.21 -27.98 -14.65
C THR A 327 11.01 -29.49 -14.58
N ALA A 328 11.53 -30.22 -15.56
CA ALA A 328 11.46 -31.67 -15.57
C ALA A 328 12.18 -32.20 -14.32
N THR A 329 11.42 -32.73 -13.37
CA THR A 329 11.98 -33.54 -12.27
C THR A 329 12.79 -34.67 -12.91
N PRO A 330 14.12 -34.77 -12.68
CA PRO A 330 14.90 -35.84 -13.24
C PRO A 330 14.29 -37.17 -12.83
N ALA A 331 13.89 -37.98 -13.81
CA ALA A 331 13.39 -39.33 -13.56
C ALA A 331 14.50 -40.10 -12.84
N GLY A 332 14.31 -40.34 -11.54
CA GLY A 332 15.22 -41.12 -10.74
C GLY A 332 15.47 -42.46 -11.43
N SER A 333 16.74 -42.73 -11.71
CA SER A 333 17.24 -44.02 -12.17
C SER A 333 16.80 -45.10 -11.18
N GLN A 334 15.68 -45.77 -11.48
CA GLN A 334 15.23 -46.95 -10.76
C GLN A 334 16.17 -48.09 -11.16
N GLY A 335 17.10 -48.37 -10.24
CA GLY A 335 17.98 -49.52 -10.26
C GLY A 335 17.19 -50.82 -10.47
N ARG A 336 17.74 -51.64 -11.35
CA ARG A 336 17.34 -53.00 -11.66
C ARG A 336 17.43 -53.88 -10.40
N THR A 337 16.32 -54.12 -9.72
CA THR A 337 16.23 -55.22 -8.73
C THR A 337 15.56 -56.44 -9.34
N THR A 338 16.39 -57.43 -9.67
CA THR A 338 15.99 -58.81 -9.93
C THR A 338 15.40 -59.47 -8.68
N ARG A 339 14.26 -60.14 -8.89
CA ARG A 339 13.46 -60.88 -7.92
C ARG A 339 14.07 -62.26 -7.64
N SER A 340 14.20 -62.68 -6.37
CA SER A 340 13.93 -64.06 -5.97
C SER A 340 13.63 -64.19 -4.47
N ALA A 341 12.68 -65.07 -4.17
CA ALA A 341 12.00 -65.25 -2.90
C ALA A 341 12.71 -66.29 -2.01
N GLN A 342 12.51 -66.23 -0.69
CA GLN A 342 11.99 -67.39 0.07
C GLN A 342 11.69 -67.07 1.54
N ARG A 343 10.51 -67.54 1.96
CA ARG A 343 10.04 -67.66 3.35
C ARG A 343 10.93 -68.63 4.14
N ARG A 344 11.17 -68.32 5.42
CA ARG A 344 11.18 -69.29 6.54
C ARG A 344 11.14 -68.57 7.90
N ARG A 345 10.24 -69.02 8.78
CA ARG A 345 10.19 -68.81 10.25
C ARG A 345 10.34 -70.21 10.89
N PRO A 346 10.49 -70.38 12.21
CA PRO A 346 11.05 -69.54 13.30
C PRO A 346 12.09 -70.34 14.14
N ILE A 347 12.61 -69.82 15.26
CA ILE A 347 12.82 -70.54 16.56
C ILE A 347 13.33 -69.57 17.65
N TRP A 348 12.83 -69.82 18.87
CA TRP A 348 12.98 -69.13 20.14
C TRP A 348 14.35 -69.30 20.83
N ARG A 349 14.79 -68.28 21.62
CA ARG A 349 15.19 -68.46 23.04
C ARG A 349 15.43 -67.15 23.83
N ARG A 350 14.67 -67.05 24.93
CA ARG A 350 14.96 -66.57 26.30
C ARG A 350 15.46 -65.14 26.59
N SER A 351 14.60 -64.40 27.30
CA SER A 351 14.91 -63.35 28.32
C SER A 351 15.48 -63.97 29.63
N PRO A 352 15.97 -63.20 30.64
CA PRO A 352 15.11 -62.31 31.45
C PRO A 352 15.72 -61.01 32.03
N ALA A 353 14.78 -60.15 32.48
CA ALA A 353 14.82 -59.18 33.59
C ALA A 353 15.73 -57.91 33.48
N GLY A 354 15.28 -56.71 33.83
CA GLY A 354 14.02 -56.31 34.44
C GLY A 354 13.91 -54.79 34.69
N SER A 355 12.67 -54.39 34.98
CA SER A 355 12.21 -53.25 35.80
C SER A 355 12.54 -51.80 35.37
N GLY A 356 11.45 -51.08 35.10
CA GLY A 356 11.37 -49.63 34.85
C GLY A 356 11.40 -48.74 36.11
N PRO A 357 10.90 -47.50 36.01
CA PRO A 357 11.51 -46.28 36.56
C PRO A 357 10.97 -45.86 37.94
N PRO A 358 11.52 -44.78 38.54
CA PRO A 358 10.61 -43.67 38.88
C PRO A 358 11.22 -42.25 38.84
N ALA A 359 10.33 -41.27 38.69
CA ALA A 359 10.39 -39.93 39.32
C ALA A 359 9.15 -39.81 40.25
N PRO A 360 8.91 -38.74 41.04
CA PRO A 360 9.69 -37.56 41.40
C PRO A 360 9.73 -37.29 42.93
N ALA A 361 10.47 -36.27 43.41
CA ALA A 361 10.19 -35.67 44.74
C ALA A 361 10.72 -34.23 44.90
N SER A 362 9.89 -33.44 45.58
CA SER A 362 9.99 -32.05 46.01
C SER A 362 10.57 -31.88 47.43
N SER A 363 11.20 -30.73 47.71
CA SER A 363 11.26 -29.97 48.99
C SER A 363 12.32 -28.86 48.81
N GLY A 364 12.23 -27.63 49.28
CA GLY A 364 11.46 -27.02 50.36
C GLY A 364 12.42 -26.56 51.48
N ALA A 365 12.93 -25.32 51.46
CA ALA A 365 13.45 -24.60 52.63
C ALA A 365 13.80 -23.12 52.36
N SER A 366 13.47 -22.27 53.33
CA SER A 366 13.89 -20.87 53.61
C SER A 366 13.91 -20.73 55.15
N PRO A 367 14.38 -19.64 55.80
CA PRO A 367 15.34 -18.57 55.46
C PRO A 367 16.43 -18.43 56.59
N PRO A 368 17.12 -17.28 56.78
CA PRO A 368 16.56 -16.25 57.68
C PRO A 368 16.82 -14.78 57.29
N ALA A 369 16.24 -13.89 58.11
CA ALA A 369 16.08 -12.44 57.97
C ALA A 369 17.26 -11.58 58.48
N GLY A 370 17.30 -10.32 58.02
CA GLY A 370 18.08 -9.20 58.58
C GLY A 370 17.69 -7.89 57.90
N ALA A 371 17.57 -6.80 58.66
CA ALA A 371 16.54 -5.76 58.49
C ALA A 371 17.05 -4.34 58.10
N ALA A 372 16.05 -3.45 57.93
CA ALA A 372 16.07 -1.97 57.88
C ALA A 372 16.56 -1.32 56.57
N GLY A 373 15.92 -0.30 55.99
CA GLY A 373 14.80 0.57 56.37
C GLY A 373 14.98 1.94 55.69
N ARG A 374 13.88 2.55 55.21
CA ARG A 374 13.62 3.98 54.82
C ARG A 374 12.77 4.00 53.53
N ALA A 375 11.45 4.27 53.61
CA ALA A 375 10.83 5.60 53.51
C ALA A 375 11.29 6.33 52.23
N GLY A 376 10.50 6.60 51.19
CA GLY A 376 9.07 6.88 51.12
C GLY A 376 8.91 8.33 50.64
N CYS A 377 8.51 8.56 49.39
CA CYS A 377 7.85 9.80 48.96
C CYS A 377 7.15 9.58 47.60
N ARG A 378 5.82 9.52 47.67
CA ARG A 378 4.87 9.49 46.56
C ARG A 378 4.30 10.89 46.45
N CYS A 379 4.52 11.61 45.35
CA CYS A 379 3.83 12.87 45.07
C CYS A 379 2.61 12.62 44.21
N GLN A 380 1.44 12.59 44.85
CA GLN A 380 0.17 12.95 44.22
C GLN A 380 0.09 14.48 44.12
N ARG A 381 -0.47 15.01 43.04
CA ARG A 381 -1.00 16.38 43.02
C ARG A 381 -2.39 16.37 42.40
N ARG A 382 -3.41 16.67 43.22
CA ARG A 382 -4.79 16.97 42.81
C ARG A 382 -5.03 18.49 42.89
N LYS A 383 -5.71 19.00 41.86
CA LYS A 383 -6.75 20.07 41.77
C LYS A 383 -6.59 21.44 42.49
N ARG A 384 -6.78 22.52 41.70
CA ARG A 384 -7.71 23.67 41.89
C ARG A 384 -7.78 24.47 40.57
N TRP A 385 -8.93 24.60 39.89
CA TRP A 385 -10.05 25.58 40.02
C TRP A 385 -9.71 27.04 39.70
N ALA A 386 -10.25 27.54 38.59
CA ALA A 386 -10.78 28.90 38.31
C ALA A 386 -11.54 28.83 36.96
N THR A 387 -12.87 28.75 36.91
CA THR A 387 -13.90 29.82 36.89
C THR A 387 -13.93 30.73 35.66
N GLY A 388 -15.09 30.75 34.99
CA GLY A 388 -15.54 31.72 33.98
C GLY A 388 -16.07 31.02 32.72
N SER A 389 -17.27 31.21 32.20
CA SER A 389 -18.53 31.82 32.66
C SER A 389 -19.58 31.41 31.61
N CYS A 390 -20.79 31.04 32.02
CA CYS A 390 -21.92 30.82 31.13
C CYS A 390 -22.49 32.16 30.63
N SER A 391 -23.00 32.16 29.39
CA SER A 391 -24.08 33.06 28.99
C SER A 391 -25.05 32.32 28.07
N CYS A 392 -26.24 32.04 28.61
CA CYS A 392 -27.44 31.82 27.82
C CYS A 392 -28.05 33.17 27.45
N SER A 393 -28.54 33.32 26.21
CA SER A 393 -29.53 34.34 25.88
C SER A 393 -30.65 33.71 25.07
N ALA A 394 -31.82 33.63 25.70
CA ALA A 394 -33.10 33.45 25.04
C ALA A 394 -33.77 34.83 24.83
N ARG A 395 -34.43 35.02 23.69
CA ARG A 395 -35.60 35.90 23.45
C ARG A 395 -36.04 35.70 22.00
N SER A 396 -37.15 34.99 21.76
CA SER A 396 -38.55 35.44 21.75
C SER A 396 -39.02 35.90 20.36
N ARG A 397 -40.05 35.20 19.85
CA ARG A 397 -40.88 35.55 18.68
C ARG A 397 -41.60 36.90 18.85
N PRO A 398 -42.12 37.48 17.76
CA PRO A 398 -43.58 37.38 17.52
C PRO A 398 -43.99 37.16 16.05
N ASP A 399 -45.31 37.03 15.91
CA ASP A 399 -46.16 36.49 14.84
C ASP A 399 -46.29 37.29 13.52
N GLY A 400 -46.93 36.60 12.54
CA GLY A 400 -47.66 37.16 11.39
C GLY A 400 -47.19 36.52 10.07
N GLY A 401 -47.94 35.74 9.29
CA GLY A 401 -49.37 35.54 9.17
C GLY A 401 -49.86 36.06 7.81
N SER A 402 -50.06 35.17 6.81
CA SER A 402 -51.19 35.20 5.85
C SER A 402 -51.00 34.26 4.64
N ALA A 403 -52.01 33.40 4.43
CA ALA A 403 -52.67 33.04 3.16
C ALA A 403 -51.83 32.40 2.01
N SER A 404 -52.30 31.43 1.22
CA SER A 404 -53.61 30.80 1.04
C SER A 404 -53.48 29.66 0.01
N THR A 405 -54.14 28.54 0.30
CA THR A 405 -54.91 27.63 -0.59
C THR A 405 -54.32 27.16 -1.93
N THR A 406 -54.19 25.84 -2.08
CA THR A 406 -55.04 25.03 -2.97
C THR A 406 -54.76 23.54 -2.72
N GLY A 407 -55.83 22.77 -2.52
CA GLY A 407 -55.75 21.33 -2.33
C GLY A 407 -55.88 20.57 -3.64
N SER A 408 -55.39 19.32 -3.64
CA SER A 408 -56.10 18.21 -4.27
C SER A 408 -55.55 16.88 -3.77
N THR A 409 -56.49 16.07 -3.32
CA THR A 409 -56.49 14.61 -3.13
C THR A 409 -55.66 13.81 -4.13
N GLY A 410 -55.01 12.74 -3.67
CA GLY A 410 -54.44 11.70 -4.54
C GLY A 410 -53.88 10.53 -3.73
N SER A 411 -54.49 9.37 -3.92
CA SER A 411 -54.40 8.13 -3.14
C SER A 411 -53.06 7.39 -3.17
N SER A 412 -52.82 6.73 -2.05
CA SER A 412 -52.04 5.50 -1.83
C SER A 412 -51.93 4.53 -3.00
N GLY A 413 -50.70 4.07 -3.27
CA GLY A 413 -50.38 2.91 -4.10
C GLY A 413 -49.12 2.23 -3.58
N CYS A 414 -49.31 1.18 -2.76
CA CYS A 414 -48.26 0.21 -2.44
C CYS A 414 -47.87 -0.56 -3.71
N ALA A 415 -46.58 -0.59 -4.03
CA ALA A 415 -46.02 -1.54 -4.98
C ALA A 415 -44.73 -2.14 -4.40
N THR A 416 -44.89 -3.27 -3.74
CA THR A 416 -43.84 -4.25 -3.47
C THR A 416 -43.29 -4.80 -4.79
N SER A 417 -41.97 -4.79 -4.96
CA SER A 417 -41.28 -5.61 -5.96
C SER A 417 -40.15 -6.41 -5.30
N PRO A 418 -39.93 -7.67 -5.72
CA PRO A 418 -39.22 -8.65 -4.91
C PRO A 418 -37.71 -8.61 -5.14
N ALA A 419 -36.97 -8.76 -4.05
CA ALA A 419 -35.54 -9.00 -4.04
C ALA A 419 -35.22 -10.34 -4.73
N ARG A 420 -34.49 -10.28 -5.85
CA ARG A 420 -33.84 -11.47 -6.44
C ARG A 420 -32.50 -11.66 -5.74
N ALA A 421 -32.45 -12.65 -4.85
CA ALA A 421 -31.21 -13.24 -4.39
C ALA A 421 -30.45 -13.83 -5.57
N ARG A 422 -29.24 -13.31 -5.86
CA ARG A 422 -28.26 -13.97 -6.71
C ARG A 422 -27.18 -14.53 -5.81
N SER A 423 -27.20 -15.84 -5.61
CA SER A 423 -26.07 -16.61 -5.11
C SER A 423 -24.90 -16.46 -6.09
N ARG A 424 -23.84 -15.77 -5.67
CA ARG A 424 -22.55 -15.83 -6.37
C ARG A 424 -21.69 -16.88 -5.68
N THR A 425 -21.49 -17.97 -6.40
CA THR A 425 -20.48 -18.98 -6.13
C THR A 425 -19.09 -18.36 -6.12
N TRP A 426 -18.38 -18.55 -5.02
CA TRP A 426 -17.02 -18.12 -4.81
C TRP A 426 -16.08 -19.04 -5.60
N SER A 427 -15.61 -18.62 -6.78
CA SER A 427 -14.47 -19.27 -7.44
C SER A 427 -13.20 -18.62 -6.93
N GLY A 428 -12.47 -19.34 -6.09
CA GLY A 428 -11.19 -18.93 -5.55
C GLY A 428 -10.17 -18.66 -6.67
N ARG A 429 -9.62 -17.45 -6.66
CA ARG A 429 -8.29 -17.17 -7.19
C ARG A 429 -7.50 -16.44 -6.12
N THR A 430 -6.29 -16.92 -5.95
CA THR A 430 -5.32 -16.66 -4.90
C THR A 430 -4.82 -15.22 -4.90
N THR A 431 -5.11 -14.48 -3.83
CA THR A 431 -4.46 -13.21 -3.48
C THR A 431 -3.02 -13.48 -3.04
N ALA A 432 -2.08 -13.35 -3.96
CA ALA A 432 -0.65 -13.56 -3.71
C ALA A 432 0.01 -12.32 -3.09
N TRP A 433 -0.50 -11.81 -1.96
CA TRP A 433 0.24 -10.85 -1.10
C TRP A 433 -0.02 -11.01 0.41
N ARG A 434 -0.79 -12.02 0.85
CA ARG A 434 -1.04 -12.28 2.29
C ARG A 434 -0.03 -13.19 3.00
N ARG A 435 1.18 -13.40 2.46
CA ARG A 435 2.25 -14.09 3.18
C ARG A 435 3.60 -13.53 2.79
N TYR A 436 4.10 -12.54 3.54
CA TYR A 436 5.49 -12.48 4.01
C TYR A 436 5.52 -11.69 5.32
#